data_AF-A0A4Q5SR94-F1
#
_entry.id   AF-A0A4Q5SR94-F1
#
_cell.length_a   1.000
_cell.length_b   1.000
_cell.length_c   1.000
_cell.angle_alpha   90.00
_cell.angle_beta   90.00
_cell.angle_gamma   90.00
#
_symmetry.space_group_name_H-M   'P 1'
#
loop_
_entity.id
_entity.type
_entity.pdbx_description
1 polymer ?
#
loop_
_entity_poly.entity_id
_entity_poly.type
_entity_poly.pdbx_seq_one_letter_code
_entity_poly.pdbx_strand_id
1 'polypeptide(L)'
;MPTLTNVAGQLAPALKTSDLQTSRSSAQTLTNYAQATVSAVPDLPGSDDWVAPLQAKIDIARGHAQNWLDNVCPAVTQGTPQGIIQFNTVFQDVARQLQQLDAAIGGGAPTAAQRQQADSLLQMLVSGSVSQQAAAGARLESVSGYASDLNRDQQSLSDALDVAIGKLTGAAQAIRQVETIIGEQFLDSNVLGPCSVIVMVNMNITVQLAGSGIDQNLIALVFAKTILETQSGNAKSAMQSAQSLHDAWSIIQGQFGSVRSALQDASDDAFAPTFQQLDVTVAAQQWKGLADFAQGQMN
;
A
#
# COMPACT_ATOMS: atom_id res chain seq x y z
N MET A 1 -36.15 -7.81 -28.70
CA MET A 1 -35.49 -6.50 -28.54
C MET A 1 -34.26 -6.74 -27.68
N PRO A 2 -33.05 -6.41 -28.13
CA PRO A 2 -31.87 -6.47 -27.26
C PRO A 2 -32.07 -5.48 -26.10
N THR A 3 -31.87 -5.96 -24.88
CA THR A 3 -31.91 -5.14 -23.67
C THR A 3 -30.72 -4.17 -23.70
N LEU A 4 -30.99 -2.86 -23.62
CA LEU A 4 -29.94 -1.86 -23.45
C LEU A 4 -29.22 -2.12 -22.13
N THR A 5 -27.93 -2.47 -22.19
CA THR A 5 -27.07 -2.54 -21.01
C THR A 5 -26.92 -1.13 -20.44
N ASN A 6 -27.31 -0.91 -19.19
CA ASN A 6 -27.14 0.38 -18.53
C ASN A 6 -25.64 0.63 -18.26
N VAL A 7 -25.07 1.60 -18.96
CA VAL A 7 -23.66 2.00 -18.86
C VAL A 7 -23.43 3.26 -18.01
N ALA A 8 -24.50 3.82 -17.43
CA ALA A 8 -24.42 5.04 -16.65
C ALA A 8 -23.50 4.88 -15.43
N GLY A 9 -22.59 5.84 -15.26
CA GLY A 9 -21.64 5.87 -14.15
C GLY A 9 -20.50 4.83 -14.23
N GLN A 10 -20.45 3.99 -15.27
CA GLN A 10 -19.38 2.99 -15.41
C GLN A 10 -18.02 3.61 -15.77
N LEU A 11 -17.98 4.89 -16.18
CA LEU A 11 -16.71 5.59 -16.39
C LEU A 11 -16.14 6.24 -15.12
N ALA A 12 -16.91 6.28 -14.03
CA ALA A 12 -16.51 6.84 -12.76
C ALA A 12 -15.38 6.02 -12.10
N PRO A 13 -14.51 6.65 -11.29
CA PRO A 13 -13.54 5.89 -10.49
C PRO A 13 -14.26 5.00 -9.48
N ALA A 14 -13.87 3.72 -9.40
CA ALA A 14 -14.22 2.86 -8.27
C ALA A 14 -13.40 3.19 -7.01
N LEU A 15 -12.22 3.81 -7.21
CA LEU A 15 -11.34 4.29 -6.16
C LEU A 15 -11.93 5.48 -5.41
N LYS A 16 -11.77 5.50 -4.09
CA LYS A 16 -12.21 6.57 -3.20
C LYS A 16 -11.03 7.26 -2.54
N THR A 17 -11.23 8.51 -2.12
CA THR A 17 -10.23 9.24 -1.32
C THR A 17 -9.89 8.52 0.00
N SER A 18 -10.86 7.82 0.60
CA SER A 18 -10.65 6.97 1.78
C SER A 18 -9.67 5.82 1.55
N ASP A 19 -9.60 5.28 0.33
CA ASP A 19 -8.69 4.17 0.01
C ASP A 19 -7.24 4.68 0.01
N LEU A 20 -7.02 5.87 -0.53
CA LEU A 20 -5.72 6.56 -0.50
C LEU A 20 -5.29 6.93 0.92
N GLN A 21 -6.23 7.44 1.74
CA GLN A 21 -5.95 7.76 3.14
C GLN A 21 -5.59 6.50 3.94
N THR A 22 -6.32 5.41 3.72
CA THR A 22 -6.07 4.11 4.39
C THR A 22 -4.73 3.53 3.97
N SER A 23 -4.37 3.64 2.69
CA SER A 23 -3.06 3.20 2.19
C SER A 23 -1.92 4.01 2.81
N ARG A 24 -2.06 5.33 2.89
CA ARG A 24 -1.07 6.20 3.52
C ARG A 24 -0.93 5.93 5.02
N SER A 25 -2.04 5.85 5.75
CA SER A 25 -2.02 5.66 7.20
C SER A 25 -1.51 4.27 7.61
N SER A 26 -1.89 3.22 6.89
CA SER A 26 -1.38 1.87 7.14
C SER A 26 0.11 1.76 6.86
N ALA A 27 0.60 2.39 5.78
CA ALA A 27 2.03 2.47 5.50
C ALA A 27 2.78 3.24 6.60
N GLN A 28 2.25 4.37 7.06
CA GLN A 28 2.86 5.17 8.13
C GLN A 28 3.01 4.38 9.43
N THR A 29 1.96 3.67 9.86
CA THR A 29 2.05 2.85 11.08
C THR A 29 3.11 1.77 10.95
N LEU A 30 3.21 1.13 9.77
CA LEU A 30 4.23 0.12 9.51
C LEU A 30 5.65 0.72 9.48
N THR A 31 5.80 1.93 8.92
CA THR A 31 7.06 2.71 8.91
C THR A 31 7.56 3.02 10.31
N ASN A 32 6.67 3.35 11.27
CA ASN A 32 7.08 3.62 12.66
C ASN A 32 7.86 2.44 13.24
N TYR A 33 7.37 1.22 13.08
CA TYR A 33 8.05 0.04 13.61
C TYR A 33 9.22 -0.41 12.74
N ALA A 34 9.19 -0.20 11.42
CA ALA A 34 10.36 -0.44 10.57
C ALA A 34 11.54 0.45 11.01
N GLN A 35 11.29 1.74 11.24
CA GLN A 35 12.29 2.65 11.75
C GLN A 35 12.78 2.24 13.14
N ALA A 36 11.88 1.80 14.03
CA ALA A 36 12.25 1.28 15.34
C ALA A 36 13.19 0.07 15.24
N THR A 37 12.93 -0.87 14.34
CA THR A 37 13.81 -2.01 14.08
C THR A 37 15.22 -1.55 13.71
N VAL A 38 15.32 -0.51 12.86
CA VAL A 38 16.62 0.03 12.41
C VAL A 38 17.35 0.81 13.51
N SER A 39 16.66 1.71 14.23
CA SER A 39 17.33 2.69 15.09
C SER A 39 17.20 2.45 16.60
N ALA A 40 16.21 1.67 17.04
CA ALA A 40 15.92 1.46 18.46
C ALA A 40 16.40 0.11 19.00
N VAL A 41 16.55 -0.90 18.13
CA VAL A 41 17.13 -2.19 18.53
C VAL A 41 18.64 -2.01 18.71
N PRO A 42 19.21 -2.22 19.91
CA PRO A 42 20.65 -2.12 20.11
C PRO A 42 21.38 -3.36 19.59
N ASP A 43 22.69 -3.22 19.31
CA ASP A 43 23.56 -4.36 19.06
C ASP A 43 23.75 -5.20 20.32
N LEU A 44 23.98 -6.50 20.13
CA LEU A 44 24.27 -7.44 21.19
C LEU A 44 25.71 -7.23 21.72
N PRO A 45 25.90 -6.83 22.99
CA PRO A 45 27.23 -6.73 23.56
C PRO A 45 27.90 -8.10 23.81
N GLY A 46 29.24 -8.11 23.72
CA GLY A 46 30.06 -9.27 24.05
C GLY A 46 30.60 -10.01 22.83
N SER A 47 31.40 -11.06 23.09
CA SER A 47 32.12 -11.81 22.05
C SER A 47 31.94 -13.33 22.19
N ASP A 48 30.94 -13.77 22.96
CA ASP A 48 30.68 -15.19 23.12
C ASP A 48 30.26 -15.80 21.77
N ASP A 49 30.59 -17.07 21.57
CA ASP A 49 30.35 -17.80 20.32
C ASP A 49 28.87 -17.82 19.89
N TRP A 50 27.98 -17.78 20.87
CA TRP A 50 26.54 -17.77 20.67
C TRP A 50 25.98 -16.39 20.32
N VAL A 51 26.69 -15.29 20.58
CA VAL A 51 26.18 -13.92 20.35
C VAL A 51 26.21 -13.54 18.88
N ALA A 52 27.31 -13.81 18.17
CA ALA A 52 27.45 -13.41 16.76
C ALA A 52 26.37 -13.99 15.83
N PRO A 53 25.96 -15.27 15.95
CA PRO A 53 24.83 -15.80 15.18
C PRO A 53 23.51 -15.08 15.46
N LEU A 54 23.27 -14.60 16.69
CA LEU A 54 22.05 -13.87 17.04
C LEU A 54 22.08 -12.44 16.51
N GLN A 55 23.23 -11.77 16.58
CA GLN A 55 23.42 -10.44 15.98
C GLN A 55 23.11 -10.47 14.48
N ALA A 56 23.57 -11.51 13.77
CA ALA A 56 23.26 -11.68 12.35
C ALA A 56 21.74 -11.76 12.06
N LYS A 57 20.92 -12.28 12.99
CA LYS A 57 19.45 -12.29 12.85
C LYS A 57 18.86 -10.90 13.02
N ILE A 58 19.36 -10.12 13.97
CA ILE A 58 18.98 -8.71 14.14
C ILE A 58 19.34 -7.91 12.89
N ASP A 59 20.53 -8.12 12.33
CA ASP A 59 20.99 -7.41 11.14
C ASP A 59 20.16 -7.75 9.89
N ILE A 60 19.71 -9.00 9.75
CA ILE A 60 18.76 -9.39 8.69
C ILE A 60 17.43 -8.64 8.85
N ALA A 61 16.87 -8.62 10.07
CA ALA A 61 15.62 -7.91 10.33
C ALA A 61 15.73 -6.40 10.07
N ARG A 62 16.87 -5.79 10.45
CA ARG A 62 17.20 -4.40 10.10
C ARG A 62 17.29 -4.20 8.59
N GLY A 63 17.90 -5.14 7.86
CA GLY A 63 17.98 -5.11 6.40
C GLY A 63 16.61 -5.12 5.75
N HIS A 64 15.69 -5.99 6.20
CA HIS A 64 14.31 -6.01 5.71
C HIS A 64 13.57 -4.70 6.07
N ALA A 65 13.72 -4.21 7.30
CA ALA A 65 13.12 -2.94 7.71
C ALA A 65 13.65 -1.75 6.89
N GLN A 66 14.94 -1.71 6.59
CA GLN A 66 15.53 -0.71 5.71
C GLN A 66 14.95 -0.80 4.29
N ASN A 67 14.77 -2.02 3.75
CA ASN A 67 14.10 -2.21 2.46
C ASN A 67 12.65 -1.69 2.46
N TRP A 68 11.91 -1.82 3.57
CA TRP A 68 10.60 -1.18 3.69
C TRP A 68 10.70 0.34 3.57
N LEU A 69 11.61 0.95 4.33
CA LEU A 69 11.79 2.41 4.37
C LEU A 69 12.22 2.98 3.01
N ASP A 70 13.16 2.32 2.33
CA ASP A 70 13.79 2.83 1.10
C ASP A 70 12.99 2.51 -0.15
N ASN A 71 12.32 1.35 -0.20
CA ASN A 71 11.72 0.83 -1.43
C ASN A 71 10.21 0.64 -1.31
N VAL A 72 9.75 -0.16 -0.36
CA VAL A 72 8.34 -0.59 -0.32
C VAL A 72 7.40 0.55 0.07
N CYS A 73 7.72 1.31 1.12
CA CYS A 73 6.89 2.41 1.56
C CYS A 73 6.80 3.53 0.51
N PRO A 74 7.91 4.03 -0.10
CA PRO A 74 7.83 5.03 -1.15
C PRO A 74 7.04 4.54 -2.36
N ALA A 75 7.23 3.28 -2.75
CA ALA A 75 6.44 2.68 -3.81
C ALA A 75 4.95 2.82 -3.50
N VAL A 76 4.47 2.35 -2.34
CA VAL A 76 3.04 2.43 -1.97
C VAL A 76 2.53 3.87 -1.85
N THR A 77 3.25 4.72 -1.13
CA THR A 77 2.75 6.04 -0.69
C THR A 77 2.90 7.14 -1.73
N GLN A 78 3.89 7.04 -2.62
CA GLN A 78 4.11 8.02 -3.69
C GLN A 78 3.62 7.48 -5.03
N GLY A 79 3.92 6.21 -5.31
CA GLY A 79 3.59 5.66 -6.61
C GLY A 79 2.08 5.50 -6.82
N THR A 80 1.26 5.33 -5.77
CA THR A 80 -0.18 5.05 -5.92
C THR A 80 -0.88 6.36 -6.30
N PRO A 81 -0.64 7.47 -5.58
CA PRO A 81 -1.03 8.79 -6.06
C PRO A 81 -0.54 9.09 -7.47
N GLN A 82 0.73 8.81 -7.78
CA GLN A 82 1.30 9.10 -9.09
C GLN A 82 0.59 8.34 -10.22
N GLY A 83 0.27 7.06 -10.01
CA GLY A 83 -0.48 6.25 -10.97
C GLY A 83 -1.87 6.81 -11.26
N ILE A 84 -2.59 7.27 -10.23
CA ILE A 84 -3.89 7.92 -10.37
C ILE A 84 -3.78 9.24 -11.15
N ILE A 85 -2.78 10.06 -10.85
CA ILE A 85 -2.54 11.34 -11.55
C ILE A 85 -2.28 11.08 -13.03
N GLN A 86 -1.40 10.12 -13.34
CA GLN A 86 -1.08 9.73 -14.72
C GLN A 86 -2.30 9.19 -15.46
N PHE A 87 -3.07 8.30 -14.82
CA PHE A 87 -4.29 7.77 -15.41
C PHE A 87 -5.33 8.88 -15.66
N ASN A 88 -5.48 9.82 -14.73
CA ASN A 88 -6.35 10.97 -14.94
C ASN A 88 -5.93 11.79 -16.17
N THR A 89 -4.63 12.00 -16.43
CA THR A 89 -4.19 12.66 -17.68
C THR A 89 -4.71 11.94 -18.93
N VAL A 90 -4.61 10.61 -18.97
CA VAL A 90 -5.18 9.79 -20.05
C VAL A 90 -6.70 9.97 -20.12
N PHE A 91 -7.38 9.88 -18.97
CA PHE A 91 -8.83 10.00 -18.90
C PHE A 91 -9.32 11.37 -19.40
N GLN A 92 -8.69 12.47 -19.00
CA GLN A 92 -9.09 13.82 -19.44
C GLN A 92 -8.94 13.99 -20.95
N ASP A 93 -7.87 13.44 -21.55
CA ASP A 93 -7.68 13.50 -22.99
C ASP A 93 -8.76 12.71 -23.73
N VAL A 94 -9.00 11.47 -23.30
CA VAL A 94 -10.06 10.62 -23.85
C VAL A 94 -11.44 11.27 -23.68
N ALA A 95 -11.74 11.83 -22.52
CA ALA A 95 -13.02 12.45 -22.21
C ALA A 95 -13.32 13.61 -23.18
N ARG A 96 -12.35 14.48 -23.42
CA ARG A 96 -12.47 15.57 -24.38
C ARG A 96 -12.72 15.06 -25.80
N GLN A 97 -12.00 14.01 -26.22
CA GLN A 97 -12.19 13.42 -27.55
C GLN A 97 -13.56 12.73 -27.70
N LEU A 98 -14.06 12.07 -26.66
CA LEU A 98 -15.40 11.48 -26.63
C LEU A 98 -16.49 12.56 -26.70
N GLN A 99 -16.33 13.69 -26.01
CA GLN A 99 -17.26 14.82 -26.09
C GLN A 99 -17.29 15.45 -27.49
N GLN A 100 -16.12 15.60 -28.13
CA GLN A 100 -16.04 16.07 -29.52
C GLN A 100 -16.72 15.09 -30.48
N LEU A 101 -16.56 13.79 -30.23
CA LEU A 101 -17.21 12.74 -31.01
C LEU A 101 -18.74 12.77 -30.84
N ASP A 102 -19.26 12.93 -29.61
CA ASP A 102 -20.70 13.08 -29.35
C ASP A 102 -21.30 14.25 -30.13
N ALA A 103 -20.63 15.41 -30.06
CA ALA A 103 -21.04 16.61 -30.78
C ALA A 103 -21.03 16.40 -32.30
N ALA A 104 -20.06 15.64 -32.83
CA ALA A 104 -19.98 15.31 -34.25
C ALA A 104 -21.03 14.29 -34.71
N ILE A 105 -21.50 13.41 -33.81
CA ILE A 105 -22.64 12.50 -34.08
C ILE A 105 -23.95 13.28 -34.07
N GLY A 106 -24.09 14.27 -33.19
CA GLY A 106 -25.23 15.20 -33.16
C GLY A 106 -26.57 14.51 -32.92
N GLY A 107 -26.58 13.36 -32.24
CA GLY A 107 -27.76 12.53 -31.99
C GLY A 107 -28.27 11.73 -33.21
N GLY A 108 -27.57 11.78 -34.35
CA GLY A 108 -27.85 10.96 -35.52
C GLY A 108 -27.22 9.57 -35.47
N ALA A 109 -27.39 8.80 -36.55
CA ALA A 109 -26.71 7.52 -36.72
C ALA A 109 -25.20 7.75 -36.91
N PRO A 110 -24.33 7.09 -36.12
CA PRO A 110 -22.88 7.25 -36.24
C PRO A 110 -22.36 6.60 -37.53
N THR A 111 -21.38 7.22 -38.17
CA THR A 111 -20.61 6.60 -39.24
C THR A 111 -19.72 5.47 -38.71
N ALA A 112 -19.27 4.57 -39.59
CA ALA A 112 -18.31 3.53 -39.23
C ALA A 112 -17.01 4.10 -38.62
N ALA A 113 -16.52 5.23 -39.15
CA ALA A 113 -15.34 5.91 -38.62
C ALA A 113 -15.56 6.45 -37.20
N GLN A 114 -16.73 7.02 -36.93
CA GLN A 114 -17.09 7.51 -35.59
C GLN A 114 -17.19 6.36 -34.57
N ARG A 115 -17.78 5.22 -34.96
CA ARG A 115 -17.81 4.01 -34.12
C ARG A 115 -16.41 3.49 -33.82
N GLN A 116 -15.54 3.42 -34.83
CA GLN A 116 -14.14 3.00 -34.66
C GLN A 116 -13.36 3.98 -33.77
N GLN A 117 -13.61 5.28 -33.87
CA GLN A 117 -13.01 6.28 -33.01
C GLN A 117 -13.43 6.08 -31.54
N ALA A 118 -14.73 5.88 -31.27
CA ALA A 118 -15.22 5.58 -29.92
C ALA A 118 -14.54 4.33 -29.35
N ASP A 119 -14.45 3.27 -30.16
CA ASP A 119 -13.79 2.03 -29.76
C ASP A 119 -12.32 2.25 -29.37
N SER A 120 -11.56 2.96 -30.21
CA SER A 120 -10.16 3.26 -29.96
C SER A 120 -9.97 4.10 -28.69
N LEU A 121 -10.86 5.07 -28.45
CA LEU A 121 -10.84 5.94 -27.27
C LEU A 121 -11.07 5.13 -25.98
N LEU A 122 -12.07 4.25 -25.98
CA LEU A 122 -12.38 3.40 -24.83
C LEU A 122 -11.31 2.32 -24.62
N GLN A 123 -10.71 1.80 -25.69
CA GLN A 123 -9.59 0.88 -25.60
C GLN A 123 -8.38 1.53 -24.90
N MET A 124 -8.13 2.82 -25.08
CA MET A 124 -7.08 3.51 -24.33
C MET A 124 -7.36 3.53 -22.83
N LEU A 125 -8.62 3.72 -22.42
CA LEU A 125 -8.99 3.64 -20.99
C LEU A 125 -8.80 2.23 -20.43
N VAL A 126 -9.22 1.20 -21.17
CA VAL A 126 -9.01 -0.20 -20.80
C VAL A 126 -7.52 -0.50 -20.63
N SER A 127 -6.69 -0.15 -21.62
CA SER A 127 -5.24 -0.35 -21.56
C SER A 127 -4.59 0.43 -20.41
N GLY A 128 -5.03 1.67 -20.18
CA GLY A 128 -4.59 2.47 -19.03
C GLY A 128 -4.93 1.79 -17.70
N SER A 129 -6.16 1.28 -17.54
CA SER A 129 -6.56 0.57 -16.31
C SER A 129 -5.81 -0.73 -16.09
N VAL A 130 -5.50 -1.48 -17.15
CA VAL A 130 -4.67 -2.70 -17.08
C VAL A 130 -3.28 -2.36 -16.57
N SER A 131 -2.67 -1.29 -17.10
CA SER A 131 -1.36 -0.84 -16.66
C SER A 131 -1.35 -0.43 -15.18
N GLN A 132 -2.40 0.26 -14.72
CA GLN A 132 -2.52 0.66 -13.31
C GLN A 132 -2.81 -0.51 -12.39
N GLN A 133 -3.62 -1.49 -12.82
CA GLN A 133 -3.85 -2.72 -12.08
C GLN A 133 -2.55 -3.50 -11.90
N ALA A 134 -1.74 -3.65 -12.95
CA ALA A 134 -0.44 -4.32 -12.87
C ALA A 134 0.50 -3.60 -11.90
N ALA A 135 0.54 -2.26 -11.95
CA ALA A 135 1.32 -1.47 -11.00
C ALA A 135 0.81 -1.61 -9.55
N ALA A 136 -0.50 -1.70 -9.34
CA ALA A 136 -1.12 -1.98 -8.05
C ALA A 136 -0.74 -3.39 -7.55
N GLY A 137 -0.76 -4.40 -8.43
CA GLY A 137 -0.35 -5.77 -8.14
C GLY A 137 1.10 -5.86 -7.69
N ALA A 138 2.03 -5.20 -8.38
CA ALA A 138 3.45 -5.17 -7.99
C ALA A 138 3.67 -4.56 -6.59
N ARG A 139 2.88 -3.57 -6.19
CA ARG A 139 2.94 -2.99 -4.84
C ARG A 139 2.39 -3.94 -3.79
N LEU A 140 1.26 -4.59 -4.09
CA LEU A 140 0.69 -5.63 -3.24
C LEU A 140 1.70 -6.76 -3.01
N GLU A 141 2.36 -7.23 -4.07
CA GLU A 141 3.43 -8.23 -3.99
C GLU A 141 4.59 -7.74 -3.12
N SER A 142 5.01 -6.48 -3.27
CA SER A 142 6.09 -5.90 -2.45
C SER A 142 5.71 -5.84 -0.95
N VAL A 143 4.49 -5.42 -0.62
CA VAL A 143 4.01 -5.38 0.76
C VAL A 143 3.85 -6.79 1.34
N SER A 144 3.35 -7.74 0.54
CA SER A 144 3.22 -9.15 0.94
C SER A 144 4.58 -9.82 1.13
N GLY A 145 5.56 -9.49 0.29
CA GLY A 145 6.95 -9.93 0.43
C GLY A 145 7.51 -9.46 1.77
N TYR A 146 7.36 -8.16 2.06
CA TYR A 146 7.79 -7.61 3.34
C TYR A 146 7.09 -8.23 4.56
N ALA A 147 5.79 -8.48 4.48
CA ALA A 147 5.07 -9.17 5.55
C ALA A 147 5.59 -10.61 5.78
N SER A 148 6.02 -11.28 4.70
CA SER A 148 6.64 -12.60 4.79
C SER A 148 8.02 -12.53 5.43
N ASP A 149 8.81 -11.50 5.12
CA ASP A 149 10.09 -11.23 5.77
C ASP A 149 9.92 -11.04 7.28
N LEU A 150 8.97 -10.20 7.69
CA LEU A 150 8.66 -9.98 9.12
C LEU A 150 8.32 -11.27 9.86
N ASN A 151 7.51 -12.15 9.27
CA ASN A 151 7.16 -13.43 9.90
C ASN A 151 8.39 -14.35 10.05
N ARG A 152 9.30 -14.35 9.07
CA ARG A 152 10.57 -15.10 9.16
C ARG A 152 11.51 -14.53 10.21
N ASP A 153 11.57 -13.21 10.32
CA ASP A 153 12.40 -12.51 11.29
C ASP A 153 11.89 -12.75 12.72
N GLN A 154 10.57 -12.72 12.93
CA GLN A 154 9.96 -13.06 14.22
C GLN A 154 10.29 -14.49 14.65
N GLN A 155 10.10 -15.47 13.76
CA GLN A 155 10.45 -16.85 14.07
C GLN A 155 11.94 -16.97 14.40
N SER A 156 12.80 -16.34 13.61
CA SER A 156 14.25 -16.36 13.82
C SER A 156 14.65 -15.75 15.17
N LEU A 157 13.96 -14.71 15.63
CA LEU A 157 14.21 -14.08 16.93
C LEU A 157 13.61 -14.87 18.10
N SER A 158 12.48 -15.55 17.89
CA SER A 158 11.97 -16.51 18.87
C SER A 158 12.99 -17.62 19.11
N ASP A 159 13.53 -18.21 18.04
CA ASP A 159 14.57 -19.23 18.13
C ASP A 159 15.86 -18.67 18.79
N ALA A 160 16.19 -17.40 18.52
CA ALA A 160 17.32 -16.70 19.15
C ALA A 160 17.14 -16.55 20.67
N LEU A 161 15.93 -16.22 21.12
CA LEU A 161 15.62 -16.14 22.55
C LEU A 161 15.72 -17.51 23.22
N ASP A 162 15.31 -18.60 22.57
CA ASP A 162 15.49 -19.95 23.10
C ASP A 162 16.96 -20.32 23.27
N VAL A 163 17.82 -19.92 22.33
CA VAL A 163 19.28 -20.07 22.47
C VAL A 163 19.78 -19.28 23.68
N ALA A 164 19.38 -18.02 23.82
CA ALA A 164 19.78 -17.18 24.96
C ALA A 164 19.30 -17.77 26.30
N ILE A 165 18.09 -18.35 26.34
CA ILE A 165 17.57 -19.06 27.52
C ILE A 165 18.44 -20.26 27.90
N GLY A 166 18.96 -21.00 26.92
CA GLY A 166 19.88 -22.11 27.17
C GLY A 166 21.27 -21.69 27.65
N LYS A 167 21.67 -20.43 27.42
CA LYS A 167 23.00 -19.90 27.74
C LYS A 167 23.03 -19.08 29.03
N LEU A 168 21.92 -18.41 29.37
CA LEU A 168 21.86 -17.45 30.46
C LEU A 168 20.95 -17.95 31.60
N THR A 169 21.52 -18.07 32.80
CA THR A 169 20.78 -18.45 34.01
C THR A 169 19.69 -17.43 34.32
N GLY A 170 18.44 -17.89 34.49
CA GLY A 170 17.31 -17.03 34.85
C GLY A 170 16.69 -16.25 33.68
N ALA A 171 17.18 -16.45 32.44
CA ALA A 171 16.71 -15.73 31.26
C ALA A 171 15.19 -15.74 31.06
N ALA A 172 14.51 -16.87 31.30
CA ALA A 172 13.05 -16.96 31.14
C ALA A 172 12.26 -16.05 32.12
N GLN A 173 12.81 -15.78 33.31
CA GLN A 173 12.21 -14.81 34.23
C GLN A 173 12.56 -13.38 33.79
N ALA A 174 13.79 -13.15 33.36
CA ALA A 174 14.24 -11.85 32.87
C ALA A 174 13.45 -11.40 31.62
N ILE A 175 13.19 -12.29 30.66
CA ILE A 175 12.38 -11.99 29.46
C ILE A 175 11.00 -11.47 29.86
N ARG A 176 10.30 -12.17 30.78
CA ARG A 176 8.99 -11.74 31.28
C ARG A 176 9.04 -10.38 31.98
N GLN A 177 10.13 -10.08 32.69
CA GLN A 177 10.33 -8.76 33.31
C GLN A 177 10.55 -7.68 32.25
N VAL A 178 11.36 -7.93 31.23
CA VAL A 178 11.57 -6.99 30.12
C VAL A 178 10.25 -6.73 29.38
N GLU A 179 9.49 -7.78 29.03
CA GLU A 179 8.17 -7.63 28.39
C GLU A 179 7.21 -6.79 29.22
N THR A 180 7.23 -6.97 30.55
CA THR A 180 6.42 -6.15 31.49
C THR A 180 6.87 -4.69 31.52
N ILE A 181 8.18 -4.43 31.48
CA ILE A 181 8.74 -3.08 31.50
C ILE A 181 8.47 -2.34 30.18
N ILE A 182 8.57 -3.04 29.05
CA ILE A 182 8.31 -2.47 27.71
C ILE A 182 6.83 -2.11 27.58
N GLY A 183 5.91 -3.03 27.89
CA GLY A 183 4.47 -2.78 27.78
C GLY A 183 4.02 -2.41 26.36
N GLU A 184 2.86 -1.74 26.25
CA GLU A 184 2.21 -1.48 24.94
C GLU A 184 2.67 -0.17 24.27
N GLN A 185 3.26 0.78 25.01
CA GLN A 185 3.62 2.11 24.51
C GLN A 185 5.07 2.46 24.83
N PHE A 186 6.00 1.79 24.16
CA PHE A 186 7.44 1.92 24.43
C PHE A 186 8.20 2.81 23.44
N LEU A 187 7.54 3.26 22.38
CA LEU A 187 8.13 4.12 21.36
C LEU A 187 7.47 5.49 21.36
N ASP A 188 8.29 6.53 21.43
CA ASP A 188 7.92 7.88 21.07
C ASP A 188 8.28 8.11 19.60
N SER A 189 7.30 8.52 18.79
CA SER A 189 7.47 8.70 17.34
C SER A 189 7.17 10.14 16.92
N ASN A 190 8.08 10.75 16.16
CA ASN A 190 7.86 12.02 15.47
C ASN A 190 7.75 11.76 13.97
N VAL A 191 6.53 11.82 13.44
CA VAL A 191 6.22 11.51 12.04
C VAL A 191 6.57 12.71 11.17
N LEU A 192 7.51 12.52 10.25
CA LEU A 192 7.92 13.53 9.26
C LEU A 192 7.18 13.34 7.92
N GLY A 193 6.73 12.11 7.66
CA GLY A 193 5.98 11.71 6.48
C GLY A 193 5.56 10.25 6.55
N PRO A 194 4.89 9.70 5.53
CA PRO A 194 4.40 8.32 5.58
C PRO A 194 5.53 7.27 5.55
N CYS A 195 6.71 7.65 5.05
CA CYS A 195 7.91 6.78 4.99
C CYS A 195 9.09 7.34 5.78
N SER A 196 8.88 8.37 6.59
CA SER A 196 9.94 9.00 7.37
C SER A 196 9.42 9.36 8.75
N VAL A 197 10.09 8.82 9.76
CA VAL A 197 9.74 8.99 11.17
C VAL A 197 11.02 8.98 11.97
N ILE A 198 11.05 9.73 13.06
CA ILE A 198 12.09 9.61 14.08
C ILE A 198 11.49 8.84 15.23
N VAL A 199 12.15 7.75 15.63
CA VAL A 199 11.71 6.89 16.71
C VAL A 199 12.70 6.94 17.85
N MET A 200 12.19 7.11 19.07
CA MET A 200 12.96 7.03 20.30
C MET A 200 12.29 6.02 21.25
N VAL A 201 13.09 5.22 21.94
CA VAL A 201 12.58 4.41 23.05
C VAL A 201 12.24 5.35 24.20
N ASN A 202 11.08 5.16 24.83
CA ASN A 202 10.66 5.97 25.96
C ASN A 202 11.75 5.96 27.06
N MET A 203 12.19 7.15 27.49
CA MET A 203 13.30 7.27 28.43
C MET A 203 13.05 6.56 29.77
N ASN A 204 11.79 6.50 30.23
CA ASN A 204 11.45 5.80 31.47
C ASN A 204 11.72 4.30 31.34
N ILE A 205 11.44 3.72 30.17
CA ILE A 205 11.71 2.29 29.89
C ILE A 205 13.21 2.06 29.86
N THR A 206 13.97 2.91 29.16
CA THR A 206 15.44 2.83 29.13
C THR A 206 16.04 2.87 30.54
N VAL A 207 15.56 3.77 31.41
CA VAL A 207 16.02 3.89 32.80
C VAL A 207 15.64 2.66 33.63
N GLN A 208 14.42 2.15 33.51
CA GLN A 208 13.98 0.95 34.23
C GLN A 208 14.79 -0.29 33.83
N LEU A 209 15.05 -0.47 32.53
CA LEU A 209 15.85 -1.58 32.03
C LEU A 209 17.31 -1.47 32.46
N ALA A 210 17.91 -0.27 32.42
CA ALA A 210 19.26 -0.06 32.91
C ALA A 210 19.41 -0.37 34.41
N GLY A 211 18.36 -0.09 35.21
CA GLY A 211 18.31 -0.40 36.64
C GLY A 211 17.91 -1.82 37.00
N SER A 212 17.49 -2.65 36.03
CA SER A 212 16.93 -3.98 36.28
C SER A 212 17.96 -5.07 36.58
N GLY A 213 19.23 -4.84 36.22
CA GLY A 213 20.29 -5.85 36.30
C GLY A 213 20.12 -7.02 35.32
N ILE A 214 19.21 -6.91 34.35
CA ILE A 214 18.99 -7.92 33.30
C ILE A 214 20.14 -7.85 32.28
N ASP A 215 20.53 -9.02 31.76
CA ASP A 215 21.53 -9.13 30.70
C ASP A 215 21.16 -8.29 29.47
N GLN A 216 22.11 -7.51 28.97
CA GLN A 216 21.87 -6.57 27.88
C GLN A 216 21.54 -7.27 26.55
N ASN A 217 22.05 -8.48 26.31
CA ASN A 217 21.69 -9.26 25.13
C ASN A 217 20.23 -9.68 25.18
N LEU A 218 19.73 -10.07 26.36
CA LEU A 218 18.31 -10.40 26.54
C LEU A 218 17.41 -9.18 26.31
N ILE A 219 17.79 -8.01 26.85
CA ILE A 219 17.04 -6.77 26.63
C ILE A 219 16.94 -6.47 25.13
N ALA A 220 18.06 -6.53 24.41
CA ALA A 220 18.11 -6.27 22.97
C ALA A 220 17.23 -7.24 22.15
N LEU A 221 17.31 -8.54 22.45
CA LEU A 221 16.53 -9.56 21.76
C LEU A 221 15.02 -9.42 22.02
N VAL A 222 14.62 -9.12 23.27
CA VAL A 222 13.21 -8.89 23.60
C VAL A 222 12.70 -7.62 22.91
N PHE A 223 13.48 -6.53 22.87
CA PHE A 223 13.11 -5.34 22.10
C PHE A 223 12.89 -5.64 20.62
N ALA A 224 13.84 -6.35 19.99
CA ALA A 224 13.73 -6.74 18.59
C ALA A 224 12.45 -7.54 18.33
N LYS A 225 12.18 -8.54 19.18
CA LYS A 225 10.96 -9.34 19.09
C LYS A 225 9.69 -8.50 19.24
N THR A 226 9.58 -7.68 20.29
CA THR A 226 8.37 -6.88 20.55
C THR A 226 8.09 -5.89 19.43
N ILE A 227 9.14 -5.24 18.89
CA ILE A 227 9.00 -4.33 17.74
C ILE A 227 8.44 -5.09 16.53
N LEU A 228 9.03 -6.24 16.18
CA LEU A 228 8.63 -7.00 15.01
C LEU A 228 7.24 -7.62 15.16
N GLU A 229 6.85 -8.08 16.35
CA GLU A 229 5.50 -8.58 16.64
C GLU A 229 4.45 -7.49 16.38
N THR A 230 4.70 -6.30 16.92
CA THR A 230 3.82 -5.14 16.69
C THR A 230 3.82 -4.74 15.21
N GLN A 231 4.97 -4.84 14.56
CA GLN A 231 5.13 -4.53 13.14
C GLN A 231 4.30 -5.45 12.23
N SER A 232 4.33 -6.77 12.44
CA SER A 232 3.55 -7.73 11.63
C SER A 232 2.04 -7.55 11.82
N GLY A 233 1.60 -7.21 13.04
CA GLY A 233 0.20 -6.83 13.29
C GLY A 233 -0.26 -5.69 12.38
N ASN A 234 0.62 -4.72 12.11
CA ASN A 234 0.34 -3.59 11.22
C ASN A 234 0.53 -3.90 9.73
N ALA A 235 1.39 -4.86 9.38
CA ALA A 235 1.62 -5.28 7.99
C ALA A 235 0.34 -5.83 7.33
N LYS A 236 -0.52 -6.50 8.10
CA LYS A 236 -1.82 -6.98 7.63
C LYS A 236 -2.71 -5.85 7.09
N SER A 237 -2.78 -4.71 7.79
CA SER A 237 -3.57 -3.56 7.37
C SER A 237 -3.02 -2.95 6.07
N ALA A 238 -1.69 -2.87 5.93
CA ALA A 238 -1.05 -2.40 4.71
C ALA A 238 -1.34 -3.33 3.52
N MET A 239 -1.27 -4.65 3.72
CA MET A 239 -1.63 -5.65 2.70
C MET A 239 -3.09 -5.52 2.26
N GLN A 240 -4.02 -5.41 3.22
CA GLN A 240 -5.44 -5.23 2.92
C GLN A 240 -5.69 -3.95 2.13
N SER A 241 -5.01 -2.84 2.48
CA SER A 241 -5.14 -1.61 1.71
C SER A 241 -4.58 -1.73 0.30
N ALA A 242 -3.42 -2.40 0.11
CA ALA A 242 -2.84 -2.63 -1.21
C ALA A 242 -3.74 -3.54 -2.07
N GLN A 243 -4.36 -4.55 -1.47
CA GLN A 243 -5.33 -5.42 -2.14
C GLN A 243 -6.56 -4.64 -2.61
N SER A 244 -7.14 -3.81 -1.74
CA SER A 244 -8.30 -2.97 -2.10
C SER A 244 -8.00 -2.06 -3.28
N LEU A 245 -6.79 -1.49 -3.36
CA LEU A 245 -6.37 -0.66 -4.50
C LEU A 245 -6.25 -1.47 -5.79
N HIS A 246 -5.66 -2.66 -5.72
CA HIS A 246 -5.59 -3.58 -6.86
C HIS A 246 -6.99 -3.98 -7.35
N ASP A 247 -7.88 -4.34 -6.44
CA ASP A 247 -9.24 -4.79 -6.77
C ASP A 247 -10.07 -3.64 -7.36
N ALA A 248 -9.91 -2.42 -6.86
CA ALA A 248 -10.55 -1.24 -7.43
C ALA A 248 -10.12 -1.02 -8.89
N TRP A 249 -8.84 -1.20 -9.23
CA TRP A 249 -8.39 -1.13 -10.63
C TRP A 249 -8.95 -2.26 -11.49
N SER A 250 -9.10 -3.47 -10.93
CA SER A 250 -9.76 -4.58 -11.62
C SER A 250 -11.24 -4.27 -11.94
N ILE A 251 -11.95 -3.61 -11.00
CA ILE A 251 -13.34 -3.19 -11.19
C ILE A 251 -13.40 -2.15 -12.31
N ILE A 252 -12.53 -1.14 -12.28
CA ILE A 252 -12.45 -0.07 -13.30
C ILE A 252 -12.20 -0.67 -14.69
N GLN A 253 -11.26 -1.62 -14.81
CA GLN A 253 -11.02 -2.33 -16.06
C GLN A 253 -12.29 -3.05 -16.56
N GLY A 254 -13.00 -3.76 -15.68
CA GLY A 254 -14.24 -4.45 -16.03
C GLY A 254 -15.35 -3.50 -16.48
N GLN A 255 -15.46 -2.33 -15.82
CA GLN A 255 -16.42 -1.30 -16.18
C GLN A 255 -16.12 -0.68 -17.54
N PHE A 256 -14.87 -0.28 -17.81
CA PHE A 256 -14.49 0.26 -19.12
C PHE A 256 -14.64 -0.78 -20.24
N GLY A 257 -14.31 -2.04 -19.97
CA GLY A 257 -14.54 -3.14 -20.91
C GLY A 257 -16.02 -3.33 -21.22
N SER A 258 -16.89 -3.26 -20.21
CA SER A 258 -18.34 -3.37 -20.38
C SER A 258 -18.92 -2.21 -21.19
N VAL A 259 -18.49 -0.98 -20.93
CA VAL A 259 -18.85 0.21 -21.72
C VAL A 259 -18.45 0.05 -23.17
N ARG A 260 -17.20 -0.40 -23.42
CA ARG A 260 -16.69 -0.63 -24.77
C ARG A 260 -17.53 -1.66 -25.53
N SER A 261 -17.78 -2.82 -24.93
CA SER A 261 -18.60 -3.87 -25.54
C SER A 261 -20.03 -3.38 -25.82
N ALA A 262 -20.64 -2.65 -24.89
CA ALA A 262 -21.99 -2.12 -25.07
C ALA A 262 -22.10 -1.17 -26.27
N LEU A 263 -21.06 -0.38 -26.56
CA LEU A 263 -21.03 0.49 -27.74
C LEU A 263 -20.69 -0.24 -29.04
N GLN A 264 -19.85 -1.27 -28.99
CA GLN A 264 -19.56 -2.13 -30.14
C GLN A 264 -20.81 -2.90 -30.59
N ASP A 265 -21.57 -3.43 -29.63
CA ASP A 265 -22.77 -4.24 -29.87
C ASP A 265 -24.03 -3.39 -30.15
N ALA A 266 -23.98 -2.08 -29.89
CA ALA A 266 -25.10 -1.19 -30.12
C ALA A 266 -25.45 -1.09 -31.61
N SER A 267 -26.73 -1.32 -31.94
CA SER A 267 -27.29 -0.99 -33.26
C SER A 267 -27.20 0.52 -33.53
N ASP A 268 -27.40 0.95 -34.79
CA ASP A 268 -27.31 2.36 -35.18
C ASP A 268 -28.22 3.26 -34.35
N ASP A 269 -29.47 2.84 -34.15
CA ASP A 269 -30.45 3.58 -33.34
C ASP A 269 -30.15 3.55 -31.83
N ALA A 270 -29.33 2.60 -31.36
CA ALA A 270 -29.00 2.44 -29.95
C ALA A 270 -27.65 3.08 -29.58
N PHE A 271 -26.78 3.36 -30.55
CA PHE A 271 -25.43 3.85 -30.29
C PHE A 271 -25.44 5.23 -29.63
N ALA A 272 -26.10 6.22 -30.22
CA ALA A 272 -26.13 7.58 -29.67
C ALA A 272 -26.76 7.64 -28.26
N PRO A 273 -27.91 6.97 -27.99
CA PRO A 273 -28.44 6.88 -26.63
C PRO A 273 -27.49 6.22 -25.63
N THR A 274 -26.82 5.11 -26.00
CA THR A 274 -25.82 4.45 -25.13
C THR A 274 -24.61 5.34 -24.90
N PHE A 275 -24.15 6.07 -25.93
CA PHE A 275 -23.02 6.99 -25.85
C PHE A 275 -23.30 8.15 -24.90
N GLN A 276 -24.52 8.70 -24.94
CA GLN A 276 -24.95 9.78 -24.04
C GLN A 276 -25.05 9.33 -22.58
N GLN A 277 -25.37 8.05 -22.32
CA GLN A 277 -25.43 7.50 -20.97
C GLN A 277 -24.06 7.42 -20.28
N LEU A 278 -22.95 7.51 -21.02
CA LEU A 278 -21.61 7.42 -20.45
C LEU A 278 -21.29 8.51 -19.44
N ASP A 279 -21.98 9.66 -19.53
CA ASP A 279 -21.80 10.83 -18.68
C ASP A 279 -20.33 11.20 -18.46
N VAL A 280 -19.61 11.28 -19.60
CA VAL A 280 -18.15 11.48 -19.67
C VAL A 280 -17.70 12.72 -18.89
N THR A 281 -18.53 13.76 -18.87
CA THR A 281 -18.26 15.01 -18.14
C THR A 281 -18.21 14.79 -16.64
N VAL A 282 -19.20 14.09 -16.06
CA VAL A 282 -19.23 13.79 -14.63
C VAL A 282 -18.07 12.86 -14.26
N ALA A 283 -17.83 11.83 -15.05
CA ALA A 283 -16.69 10.92 -14.82
C ALA A 283 -15.35 11.67 -14.85
N ALA A 284 -15.15 12.59 -15.81
CA ALA A 284 -13.93 13.40 -15.89
C ALA A 284 -13.74 14.30 -14.66
N GLN A 285 -14.82 14.88 -14.13
CA GLN A 285 -14.76 15.67 -12.90
C GLN A 285 -14.39 14.82 -11.69
N GLN A 286 -14.93 13.61 -11.58
CA GLN A 286 -14.63 12.70 -10.48
C GLN A 286 -13.18 12.21 -10.52
N TRP A 287 -12.67 11.81 -11.69
CA TRP A 287 -11.26 11.46 -11.88
C TRP A 287 -10.32 12.62 -11.57
N LYS A 288 -10.68 13.84 -11.98
CA LYS A 288 -9.93 15.04 -11.63
C LYS A 288 -9.91 15.27 -10.11
N GLY A 289 -11.05 15.17 -9.44
CA GLY A 289 -11.13 15.31 -7.99
C GLY A 289 -10.26 14.29 -7.24
N LEU A 290 -10.25 13.03 -7.71
CA LEU A 290 -9.39 11.99 -7.15
C LEU A 290 -7.90 12.27 -7.40
N ALA A 291 -7.54 12.75 -8.60
CA ALA A 291 -6.16 13.12 -8.93
C ALA A 291 -5.67 14.34 -8.15
N ASP A 292 -6.51 15.36 -7.97
CA ASP A 292 -6.20 16.54 -7.16
C ASP A 292 -5.98 16.13 -5.68
N PHE A 293 -6.81 15.23 -5.16
CA PHE A 293 -6.62 14.65 -3.83
C PHE A 293 -5.30 13.85 -3.74
N ALA A 294 -5.03 13.00 -4.72
CA ALA A 294 -3.79 12.22 -4.81
C ALA A 294 -2.55 13.12 -4.82
N GLN A 295 -2.56 14.21 -5.59
CA GLN A 295 -1.49 15.19 -5.61
C GLN A 295 -1.25 15.83 -4.24
N GLY A 296 -2.33 16.12 -3.50
CA GLY A 296 -2.25 16.61 -2.12
C GLY A 296 -1.65 15.61 -1.13
N GLN A 297 -1.74 14.30 -1.41
CA GLN A 297 -1.13 13.24 -0.59
C GLN A 297 0.36 13.01 -0.88
N MET A 298 0.93 13.62 -1.91
CA MET A 298 2.37 13.51 -2.21
C MET A 298 3.20 14.62 -1.55
N ASN A 299 2.54 15.68 -1.11
CA ASN A 299 3.12 16.76 -0.32
C ASN A 299 3.08 16.43 1.18
#